data_AF-A0A401UWJ3-F1
#
_entry.id   AF-A0A401UWJ3-F1
#
_cell.length_a   1.000
_cell.length_b   1.000
_cell.length_c   1.000
_cell.angle_alpha   90.00
_cell.angle_beta   90.00
_cell.angle_gamma   90.00
#
_symmetry.space_group_name_H-M   'P 1'
#
loop_
_entity.id
_entity.type
_entity.pdbx_description
1 polymer ?
#
loop_
_entity_poly.entity_id
_entity_poly.type
_entity_poly.pdbx_seq_one_letter_code
_entity_poly.pdbx_strand_id
1 'polypeptide(L)'
;MIQEFGYDDDVDEELRTALQAVTGNELVDEDYDDVTDGALIWFRDDDGDLTDFLVDAMTVLEDNSPIWVLTPKSGRSGHVSHSDIEEAATTSGLHAMTTFAIAADWSATRLGTRGRGK
;
A
#
# COMPACT_ATOMS: atom_id res chain seq x y z
N MET A 1 9.02 -5.01 10.47
CA MET A 1 9.49 -4.07 9.46
C MET A 1 8.42 -3.88 8.40
N ILE A 2 8.20 -2.65 7.95
CA ILE A 2 7.21 -2.35 6.89
C ILE A 2 7.98 -1.77 5.71
N GLN A 3 7.77 -2.34 4.54
CA GLN A 3 8.35 -1.85 3.30
C GLN A 3 7.42 -0.84 2.63
N GLU A 4 7.98 0.20 2.04
CA GLU A 4 7.24 1.18 1.26
C GLU A 4 7.65 1.20 -0.20
N PHE A 5 6.66 1.41 -1.07
CA PHE A 5 6.81 1.46 -2.52
C PHE A 5 6.17 2.73 -3.07
N GLY A 6 6.72 3.28 -4.16
CA GLY A 6 6.17 4.49 -4.79
C GLY A 6 6.35 5.75 -3.95
N TYR A 7 7.35 5.77 -3.06
CA TYR A 7 7.73 6.97 -2.32
C TYR A 7 8.16 8.07 -3.29
N ASP A 8 7.64 9.28 -3.11
CA ASP A 8 8.01 10.48 -3.86
C ASP A 8 7.80 11.73 -2.98
N ASP A 9 8.15 12.91 -3.46
CA ASP A 9 8.12 14.19 -2.72
C ASP A 9 6.72 14.63 -2.23
N ASP A 10 5.65 14.00 -2.70
CA ASP A 10 4.25 14.32 -2.38
C ASP A 10 3.61 13.44 -1.29
N VAL A 11 4.36 12.46 -0.78
CA VAL A 11 3.91 11.59 0.31
C VAL A 11 3.73 12.37 1.61
N ASP A 12 2.91 11.83 2.50
CA ASP A 12 2.64 12.45 3.79
C ASP A 12 3.70 12.03 4.83
N GLU A 13 4.71 12.88 5.01
CA GLU A 13 5.81 12.66 5.97
C GLU A 13 5.33 12.56 7.42
N GLU A 14 4.25 13.26 7.79
CA GLU A 14 3.66 13.15 9.12
C GLU A 14 3.06 11.76 9.34
N LEU A 15 2.38 11.22 8.32
CA LEU A 15 1.88 9.85 8.34
C LEU A 15 3.02 8.84 8.44
N ARG A 16 4.09 8.98 7.63
CA ARG A 16 5.26 8.09 7.71
C ARG A 16 5.86 8.09 9.11
N THR A 17 6.12 9.28 9.66
CA THR A 17 6.66 9.43 11.01
C THR A 17 5.73 8.80 12.06
N ALA A 18 4.42 8.99 11.93
CA ALA A 18 3.44 8.40 12.84
C ALA A 18 3.41 6.86 12.75
N LEU A 19 3.50 6.29 11.55
CA LEU A 19 3.57 4.85 11.35
C LEU A 19 4.83 4.27 12.00
N GLN A 20 5.98 4.89 11.79
CA GLN A 20 7.25 4.46 12.41
C GLN A 20 7.20 4.51 13.94
N ALA A 21 6.58 5.56 14.50
CA ALA A 21 6.40 5.68 15.93
C ALA A 21 5.47 4.59 16.51
N VAL A 22 4.42 4.21 15.77
CA VAL A 22 3.47 3.17 16.20
C VAL A 22 4.08 1.77 16.07
N THR A 23 4.83 1.50 15.00
CA THR A 23 5.43 0.19 14.73
C THR A 23 6.75 0.00 15.48
N GLY A 24 7.37 1.08 15.96
CA GLY A 24 8.68 1.08 16.60
C GLY A 24 9.83 0.78 15.63
N ASN A 25 9.58 0.82 14.32
CA ASN A 25 10.55 0.52 13.27
C ASN A 25 10.46 1.56 12.15
N GLU A 26 11.60 1.88 11.54
CA GLU A 26 11.62 2.70 10.32
C GLU A 26 10.94 1.96 9.15
N LEU A 27 10.39 2.73 8.22
CA LEU A 27 9.94 2.20 6.95
C LEU A 27 11.18 1.93 6.08
N VAL A 28 11.19 0.80 5.38
CA VAL A 28 12.27 0.45 4.45
C VAL A 28 11.81 0.65 3.02
N ASP A 29 12.72 1.01 2.13
CA ASP A 29 12.43 1.29 0.73
C ASP A 29 12.28 0.01 -0.12
N GLU A 30 11.94 0.18 -1.40
CA GLU A 30 11.75 -0.90 -2.36
C GLU A 30 13.02 -1.72 -2.64
N ASP A 31 14.21 -1.18 -2.33
CA ASP A 31 15.49 -1.88 -2.49
C ASP A 31 15.79 -2.85 -1.33
N TYR A 32 14.96 -2.86 -0.28
CA TYR A 32 15.11 -3.79 0.84
C TYR A 32 14.86 -5.24 0.42
N ASP A 33 15.85 -6.10 0.64
CA ASP A 33 15.94 -7.46 0.10
C ASP A 33 15.62 -8.58 1.11
N ASP A 34 15.10 -8.24 2.29
CA ASP A 34 14.67 -9.20 3.31
C ASP A 34 13.16 -9.16 3.55
N VAL A 35 12.67 -10.14 4.29
CA VAL A 35 11.26 -10.36 4.53
C VAL A 35 10.66 -9.28 5.44
N THR A 36 9.46 -8.79 5.09
CA THR A 36 8.75 -7.73 5.83
C THR A 36 7.37 -8.15 6.34
N ASP A 37 6.94 -7.52 7.44
CA ASP A 37 5.68 -7.79 8.14
C ASP A 37 4.47 -7.07 7.51
N GLY A 38 4.70 -6.22 6.50
CA GLY A 38 3.67 -5.43 5.83
C GLY A 38 4.25 -4.57 4.72
N ALA A 39 3.41 -4.25 3.75
CA ALA A 39 3.77 -3.34 2.66
C ALA A 39 2.84 -2.10 2.65
N LEU A 40 3.43 -0.95 2.36
CA LEU A 40 2.78 0.34 2.20
C LEU A 40 3.07 0.85 0.79
N ILE A 41 2.06 0.92 -0.07
CA ILE A 41 2.23 1.34 -1.46
C ILE A 41 1.62 2.72 -1.59
N TRP A 42 2.42 3.72 -1.91
CA TRP A 42 1.97 5.04 -2.34
C TRP A 42 1.74 4.99 -3.84
N PHE A 43 0.49 5.12 -4.28
CA PHE A 43 0.14 4.93 -5.68
C PHE A 43 -0.69 6.09 -6.22
N ARG A 44 -0.26 6.59 -7.38
CA ARG A 44 -0.91 7.63 -8.18
C ARG A 44 -1.32 7.05 -9.53
N ASP A 45 -2.34 7.65 -10.14
CA ASP A 45 -2.87 7.23 -11.45
C ASP A 45 -1.80 7.22 -12.56
N ASP A 46 -0.76 8.06 -12.43
CA ASP A 46 0.35 8.14 -13.36
C ASP A 46 1.57 7.28 -13.02
N ASP A 47 1.55 6.54 -11.90
CA ASP A 47 2.65 5.66 -11.47
C ASP A 47 2.75 4.36 -12.29
N GLY A 48 1.77 4.08 -13.16
CA GLY A 48 1.74 2.90 -14.03
C GLY A 48 0.67 1.90 -13.65
N ASP A 49 1.02 0.62 -13.54
CA ASP A 49 0.07 -0.45 -13.19
C ASP A 49 0.25 -0.88 -11.73
N LEU A 50 -0.78 -0.63 -10.91
CA LEU A 50 -0.81 -1.04 -9.50
C LEU A 50 -0.59 -2.54 -9.32
N THR A 51 -0.97 -3.36 -10.30
CA THR A 51 -0.78 -4.81 -10.26
C THR A 51 0.70 -5.17 -10.11
N ASP A 52 1.59 -4.46 -10.78
CA ASP A 52 3.03 -4.72 -10.71
C ASP A 52 3.58 -4.41 -9.32
N PHE A 53 3.22 -3.25 -8.75
CA PHE A 53 3.57 -2.89 -7.36
C PHE A 53 3.07 -3.92 -6.35
N LEU A 54 1.87 -4.46 -6.56
CA LEU A 54 1.32 -5.50 -5.68
C LEU A 54 2.09 -6.82 -5.81
N VAL A 55 2.47 -7.22 -7.03
CA VAL A 55 3.27 -8.42 -7.26
C VAL A 55 4.64 -8.27 -6.62
N ASP A 56 5.31 -7.13 -6.81
CA ASP A 56 6.62 -6.83 -6.24
C ASP A 56 6.58 -6.84 -4.71
N ALA A 57 5.62 -6.12 -4.11
CA ALA A 57 5.42 -6.12 -2.67
C ALA A 57 5.20 -7.52 -2.11
N MET A 58 4.45 -8.38 -2.81
CA MET A 58 4.20 -9.76 -2.38
C MET A 58 5.45 -10.67 -2.41
N THR A 59 6.51 -10.31 -3.14
CA THR A 59 7.73 -11.14 -3.22
C THR A 59 8.56 -11.14 -1.94
N VAL A 60 8.46 -10.06 -1.18
CA VAL A 60 9.25 -9.75 0.03
C VAL A 60 8.39 -9.72 1.29
N LEU A 61 7.09 -10.05 1.16
CA LEU A 61 6.14 -10.01 2.26
C LEU A 61 6.01 -11.36 2.97
N GLU A 62 5.91 -11.36 4.30
CA GLU A 62 5.47 -12.54 5.04
C GLU A 62 4.07 -13.00 4.64
N ASP A 63 3.83 -14.30 4.72
CA ASP A 63 2.53 -14.91 4.45
C ASP A 63 1.41 -14.29 5.31
N ASN A 64 0.35 -13.80 4.66
CA ASN A 64 -0.84 -13.17 5.27
C ASN A 64 -0.61 -11.79 5.91
N SER A 65 0.53 -11.16 5.63
CA SER A 65 0.75 -9.78 6.03
C SER A 65 -0.15 -8.81 5.25
N PRO A 66 -0.57 -7.69 5.86
CA PRO A 66 -1.42 -6.72 5.20
C PRO A 66 -0.63 -5.90 4.18
N ILE A 67 -1.28 -5.61 3.05
CA ILE A 67 -0.80 -4.63 2.07
C ILE A 67 -1.73 -3.41 2.16
N TRP A 68 -1.15 -2.23 2.29
CA TRP A 68 -1.86 -0.96 2.36
C TRP A 68 -1.58 -0.15 1.11
N VAL A 69 -2.59 0.07 0.28
CA VAL A 69 -2.49 0.95 -0.89
C VAL A 69 -3.02 2.32 -0.52
N LEU A 70 -2.15 3.32 -0.57
CA LEU A 70 -2.44 4.71 -0.30
C LEU A 70 -2.60 5.41 -1.64
N THR A 71 -3.72 6.10 -1.83
CA THR A 71 -3.98 6.88 -3.05
C THR A 71 -4.43 8.29 -2.71
N PRO A 72 -4.14 9.29 -3.57
CA PRO A 72 -4.65 10.63 -3.40
C PRO A 72 -6.19 10.62 -3.31
N LYS A 73 -6.74 11.46 -2.44
CA LYS A 73 -8.20 11.58 -2.26
C LYS A 73 -8.88 12.03 -3.55
N SER A 74 -10.15 11.66 -3.68
CA SER A 74 -10.97 12.05 -4.83
C SER A 74 -10.96 13.57 -5.02
N GLY A 75 -10.71 14.01 -6.25
CA GLY A 75 -10.55 15.43 -6.61
C GLY A 75 -9.12 15.97 -6.49
N ARG A 76 -8.15 15.16 -6.07
CA ARG A 76 -6.71 15.47 -6.16
C ARG A 76 -6.10 14.88 -7.43
N SER A 77 -5.00 15.47 -7.89
CA SER A 77 -4.18 14.88 -8.96
C SER A 77 -3.64 13.52 -8.52
N GLY A 78 -3.50 12.59 -9.46
CA GLY A 78 -3.06 11.22 -9.17
C GLY A 78 -4.12 10.37 -8.45
N HIS A 79 -5.36 10.84 -8.30
CA HIS A 79 -6.42 10.03 -7.67
C HIS A 79 -6.72 8.77 -8.47
N VAL A 80 -6.65 7.63 -7.78
CA VAL A 80 -6.98 6.31 -8.33
C VAL A 80 -8.34 5.88 -7.80
N SER A 81 -9.20 5.40 -8.69
CA SER A 81 -10.57 5.03 -8.30
C SER A 81 -10.58 3.73 -7.49
N HIS A 82 -11.64 3.53 -6.69
CA HIS A 82 -11.79 2.29 -5.94
C HIS A 82 -11.86 1.06 -6.86
N SER A 83 -12.49 1.21 -8.03
CA SER A 83 -12.61 0.12 -9.00
C SER A 83 -11.25 -0.31 -9.55
N ASP A 84 -10.35 0.63 -9.85
CA ASP A 84 -9.01 0.29 -10.35
C ASP A 84 -8.20 -0.46 -9.27
N ILE A 85 -8.33 -0.05 -8.00
CA ILE A 85 -7.72 -0.77 -6.87
C ILE A 85 -8.29 -2.19 -6.73
N GLU A 86 -9.60 -2.36 -6.87
CA GLU A 86 -10.26 -3.68 -6.81
C GLU A 86 -9.84 -4.59 -7.96
N GLU A 87 -9.70 -4.04 -9.17
CA GLU A 87 -9.24 -4.78 -10.35
C GLU A 87 -7.79 -5.22 -10.21
N ALA A 88 -6.89 -4.32 -9.80
CA ALA A 88 -5.50 -4.65 -9.53
C ALA A 88 -5.38 -5.70 -8.42
N ALA A 89 -6.07 -5.49 -7.29
CA ALA A 89 -6.08 -6.45 -6.19
C ALA A 89 -6.56 -7.83 -6.65
N THR A 90 -7.65 -7.90 -7.41
CA THR A 90 -8.18 -9.17 -7.93
C THR A 90 -7.17 -9.85 -8.85
N THR A 91 -6.50 -9.09 -9.71
CA THR A 91 -5.48 -9.60 -10.65
C THR A 91 -4.27 -10.16 -9.91
N SER A 92 -3.84 -9.52 -8.83
CA SER A 92 -2.75 -9.99 -7.95
C SER A 92 -3.20 -11.09 -6.96
N GLY A 93 -4.45 -11.55 -7.00
CA GLY A 93 -4.97 -12.59 -6.10
C GLY A 93 -5.29 -12.11 -4.67
N LEU A 94 -5.40 -10.80 -4.50
CA LEU A 94 -5.74 -10.10 -3.26
C LEU A 94 -7.21 -9.64 -3.29
N HIS A 95 -7.67 -9.16 -2.13
CA HIS A 95 -8.98 -8.55 -2.00
C HIS A 95 -8.90 -7.23 -1.27
N ALA A 96 -9.51 -6.21 -1.86
CA ALA A 96 -9.80 -4.96 -1.18
C ALA A 96 -10.81 -5.19 -0.06
N MET A 97 -10.49 -4.70 1.14
CA MET A 97 -11.30 -4.91 2.34
C MET A 97 -11.92 -3.61 2.83
N THR A 98 -11.08 -2.67 3.25
CA THR A 98 -11.52 -1.45 3.91
C THR A 98 -10.76 -0.26 3.37
N THR A 99 -11.47 0.79 2.99
CA THR A 99 -10.89 2.07 2.59
C THR A 99 -11.29 3.15 3.57
N PHE A 100 -10.34 3.98 3.99
CA PHE A 100 -10.60 5.13 4.85
C PHE A 100 -9.59 6.26 4.61
N ALA A 101 -9.95 7.48 5.02
CA ALA A 101 -9.02 8.61 4.98
C ALA A 101 -7.93 8.43 6.05
N ILE A 102 -6.67 8.34 5.63
CA ILE A 102 -5.54 8.12 6.54
C ILE A 102 -4.80 9.42 6.87
N ALA A 103 -4.77 10.37 5.94
CA ALA A 103 -4.08 11.65 6.10
C ALA A 103 -4.86 12.80 5.46
N ALA A 104 -4.28 13.99 5.41
CA ALA A 104 -4.92 15.18 4.83
C ALA A 104 -5.33 14.94 3.36
N ASP A 105 -4.41 14.38 2.59
CA ASP A 105 -4.56 14.23 1.13
C ASP A 105 -4.63 12.78 0.66
N TRP A 106 -4.46 11.82 1.56
CA TRP A 106 -4.37 10.39 1.24
C TRP A 106 -5.52 9.57 1.83
N SER A 107 -5.97 8.57 1.06
CA SER A 107 -6.85 7.48 1.50
C SER A 107 -6.06 6.18 1.53
N ALA A 108 -6.28 5.34 2.54
CA ALA A 108 -5.67 4.02 2.64
C ALA A 108 -6.72 2.94 2.36
N THR A 109 -6.38 2.00 1.48
CA THR A 109 -7.14 0.78 1.20
C THR A 109 -6.35 -0.43 1.66
N ARG A 110 -6.96 -1.22 2.55
CA ARG A 110 -6.38 -2.49 2.99
C ARG A 110 -6.64 -3.57 1.96
N LEU A 111 -5.58 -4.22 1.50
CA LEU A 111 -5.63 -5.44 0.73
C LEU A 111 -5.17 -6.62 1.58
N GLY A 112 -5.74 -7.79 1.32
CA GLY A 112 -5.31 -9.02 1.96
C GLY A 112 -5.68 -10.23 1.13
N THR A 113 -4.98 -11.34 1.37
CA THR A 113 -5.37 -12.62 0.80
C THR A 113 -6.76 -12.99 1.34
N ARG A 114 -7.60 -13.60 0.49
CA ARG A 114 -8.83 -14.24 0.96
C ARG A 114 -8.38 -15.35 1.90
N GLY A 115 -8.47 -15.12 3.21
CA GLY A 115 -8.13 -16.14 4.18
C GLY A 115 -8.89 -17.41 3.82
N ARG A 116 -8.18 -18.52 3.58
CA ARG A 116 -8.83 -19.82 3.72
C ARG A 116 -9.30 -19.86 5.16
N GLY A 117 -10.62 -19.67 5.34
CA GLY A 117 -11.28 -19.92 6.60
C GLY A 117 -10.77 -21.25 7.13
N LYS A 118 -10.16 -21.20 8.31
CA LYS A 118 -9.76 -22.38 9.05
C LYS A 118 -11.01 -23.10 9.54
#